data_AF-A0A1E9Z9I6-F1
#
_entry.id   AF-A0A1E9Z9I6-F1
#
_cell.length_a   1.000
_cell.length_b   1.000
_cell.length_c   1.000
_cell.angle_alpha   90.00
_cell.angle_beta   90.00
_cell.angle_gamma   90.00
#
_symmetry.space_group_name_H-M   'P 1'
#
loop_
_entity.id
_entity.type
_entity.pdbx_description
1 polymer ?
#
loop_
_entity_poly.entity_id
_entity_poly.type
_entity_poly.pdbx_seq_one_letter_code
_entity_poly.pdbx_strand_id
1 'polypeptide(L)'
;MSWWFWILLWGALIICSLLYLAWFTYKALTRGFTLLDETVTWVESIEGQFDAAQANASRKLPRDTTLGVFTPITEAYNNYEQGKQTRRSERIKRRVSRRDRLGQPQNIGDLL
;
A
#
# COMPACT_ATOMS: atom_id res chain seq x y z
N MET A 1 -13.47 -72.39 -13.22
CA MET A 1 -13.77 -70.96 -12.97
C MET A 1 -14.69 -70.48 -14.06
N SER A 2 -15.91 -70.05 -13.72
CA SER A 2 -16.94 -69.71 -14.70
C SER A 2 -16.60 -68.39 -15.40
N TRP A 3 -16.63 -68.40 -16.73
CA TRP A 3 -16.39 -67.25 -17.61
C TRP A 3 -17.23 -65.99 -17.24
N TRP A 4 -18.41 -66.21 -16.67
CA TRP A 4 -19.30 -65.19 -16.10
C TRP A 4 -18.66 -64.30 -15.03
N PHE A 5 -17.72 -64.82 -14.22
CA PHE A 5 -17.03 -64.02 -13.21
C PHE A 5 -16.27 -62.84 -13.84
N TRP A 6 -15.62 -63.08 -14.99
CA TRP A 6 -14.85 -62.04 -15.68
C TRP A 6 -15.74 -60.93 -16.21
N ILE A 7 -16.91 -61.27 -16.77
CA ILE A 7 -17.87 -60.29 -17.28
C ILE A 7 -18.38 -59.39 -16.14
N LEU A 8 -18.69 -59.97 -14.98
CA LEU A 8 -19.10 -59.21 -13.81
C LEU A 8 -17.98 -58.34 -13.25
N LEU A 9 -16.75 -58.86 -13.22
CA LEU A 9 -15.57 -58.12 -12.77
C LEU A 9 -15.33 -56.88 -13.65
N TRP A 10 -15.28 -57.07 -14.98
CA TRP A 10 -15.08 -55.96 -15.91
C TRP A 10 -16.24 -54.97 -15.89
N GLY A 11 -17.49 -55.45 -15.78
CA GLY A 11 -18.67 -54.59 -15.64
C GLY A 11 -18.61 -53.71 -14.40
N ALA A 12 -18.30 -54.29 -13.23
CA ALA A 12 -18.14 -53.54 -12.00
C ALA A 12 -17.00 -52.51 -12.09
N LEU A 13 -15.89 -52.86 -12.74
CA LEU A 13 -14.73 -52.00 -12.91
C LEU A 13 -15.05 -50.78 -13.80
N ILE A 14 -15.80 -51.00 -14.89
CA ILE A 14 -16.27 -49.93 -15.78
C ILE A 14 -17.24 -49.01 -15.03
N ILE A 15 -18.22 -49.56 -14.30
CA ILE A 15 -19.19 -48.77 -13.54
C ILE A 15 -18.49 -47.94 -12.47
N CYS A 16 -17.56 -48.53 -11.73
CA CYS A 16 -16.82 -47.84 -10.68
C CYS A 16 -15.96 -46.71 -11.26
N SER A 17 -15.31 -46.95 -12.41
CA SER A 17 -14.55 -45.92 -13.14
C SER A 17 -15.45 -44.76 -13.61
N LEU A 18 -16.61 -45.07 -14.18
CA LEU A 18 -17.59 -44.08 -14.61
C LEU A 18 -18.11 -43.23 -13.45
N LEU A 19 -18.45 -43.87 -12.31
CA LEU A 19 -18.88 -43.16 -11.11
C LEU A 19 -17.78 -42.26 -10.57
N TYR A 20 -16.53 -42.74 -10.55
CA TYR A 20 -15.40 -41.95 -10.11
C TYR A 20 -15.17 -40.74 -11.01
N LEU A 21 -15.20 -40.92 -12.33
CA LEU A 21 -15.06 -39.84 -13.30
C LEU A 21 -16.20 -38.83 -13.18
N ALA A 22 -17.45 -39.28 -13.07
CA ALA A 22 -18.61 -38.40 -12.91
C ALA A 22 -18.53 -37.59 -11.61
N TRP A 23 -18.12 -38.21 -10.51
CA TRP A 23 -17.90 -37.51 -9.25
C TRP A 23 -16.75 -36.51 -9.34
N PHE A 24 -15.64 -36.90 -9.96
CA PHE A 24 -14.47 -36.05 -10.13
C PHE A 24 -14.78 -34.83 -10.99
N THR A 25 -15.44 -35.00 -12.13
CA THR A 25 -15.83 -33.88 -13.03
C THR A 25 -16.81 -32.95 -12.33
N TYR A 26 -17.82 -33.48 -11.63
CA TYR A 26 -18.74 -32.66 -10.83
C TYR A 26 -18.01 -31.84 -9.77
N LYS A 27 -17.10 -32.46 -9.03
CA LYS A 27 -16.32 -31.79 -7.97
C LYS A 27 -15.33 -30.76 -8.55
N ALA A 28 -14.72 -31.07 -9.69
CA ALA A 28 -13.78 -30.19 -10.37
C ALA A 28 -14.49 -28.97 -10.98
N LEU A 29 -15.67 -29.15 -11.57
CA LEU A 29 -16.47 -28.04 -12.09
C LEU A 29 -16.95 -27.13 -10.95
N THR A 30 -17.54 -27.70 -9.91
CA THR A 30 -18.03 -26.92 -8.77
C THR A 30 -16.93 -26.12 -8.06
N ARG A 31 -15.75 -26.71 -7.86
CA ARG A 31 -14.60 -26.00 -7.26
C ARG A 31 -13.84 -25.12 -8.24
N GLY A 32 -13.80 -25.48 -9.52
CA GLY A 32 -13.11 -24.71 -10.55
C GLY A 32 -13.79 -23.37 -10.80
N PHE A 33 -15.13 -23.36 -10.85
CA PHE A 33 -15.88 -22.12 -10.99
C PHE A 33 -15.76 -21.19 -9.79
N THR A 34 -15.69 -21.73 -8.55
CA THR A 34 -15.47 -20.88 -7.36
C THR A 34 -14.09 -20.22 -7.37
N LEU A 35 -13.06 -20.93 -7.82
CA LEU A 35 -11.71 -20.36 -7.93
C LEU A 35 -11.64 -19.27 -9.01
N LEU A 36 -12.36 -19.44 -10.12
CA LEU A 36 -12.43 -18.41 -11.16
C LEU A 36 -13.10 -17.14 -10.65
N ASP A 37 -14.19 -17.26 -9.88
CA ASP A 37 -14.89 -16.11 -9.29
C ASP A 37 -14.00 -15.35 -8.28
N GLU A 38 -13.26 -16.09 -7.46
CA GLU A 38 -12.24 -15.51 -6.56
C GLU A 38 -11.12 -14.78 -7.33
N THR A 39 -10.69 -15.30 -8.49
CA THR A 39 -9.69 -14.61 -9.30
C THR A 39 -10.22 -13.34 -9.96
N VAL A 40 -11.47 -13.34 -10.42
CA VAL A 40 -12.11 -12.15 -11.02
C VAL A 40 -12.27 -11.05 -9.97
N THR A 41 -12.79 -11.39 -8.80
CA THR A 41 -12.93 -10.44 -7.68
C THR A 41 -11.58 -9.89 -7.21
N TRP A 42 -10.52 -10.71 -7.22
CA TRP A 42 -9.17 -10.27 -6.91
C TRP A 42 -8.62 -9.30 -7.97
N VAL A 43 -8.78 -9.60 -9.26
CA VAL A 43 -8.37 -8.71 -10.36
C VAL A 43 -9.09 -7.37 -10.28
N GLU A 44 -10.40 -7.37 -10.05
CA GLU A 44 -11.20 -6.15 -9.93
C GLU A 44 -10.79 -5.31 -8.71
N SER A 45 -10.39 -5.96 -7.61
CA SER A 45 -9.83 -5.27 -6.45
C SER A 45 -8.49 -4.59 -6.73
N ILE A 46 -7.68 -5.14 -7.64
CA ILE A 46 -6.40 -4.57 -8.05
C ILE A 46 -6.63 -3.40 -8.98
N GLU A 47 -7.51 -3.54 -9.98
CA GLU A 47 -7.87 -2.45 -10.89
C GLU A 47 -8.43 -1.25 -10.11
N GLY A 48 -9.35 -1.48 -9.16
CA GLY A 48 -9.88 -0.40 -8.31
C GLY A 48 -8.81 0.32 -7.47
N GLN A 49 -7.79 -0.41 -6.99
CA GLN A 49 -6.65 0.19 -6.28
C GLN A 49 -5.74 0.99 -7.21
N PHE A 50 -5.53 0.51 -8.44
CA PHE A 50 -4.76 1.23 -9.46
C PHE A 50 -5.47 2.51 -9.90
N ASP A 51 -6.78 2.47 -10.15
CA ASP A 51 -7.58 3.65 -10.48
C ASP A 51 -7.58 4.66 -9.33
N ALA A 52 -7.71 4.20 -8.09
CA ALA A 52 -7.61 5.06 -6.91
C ALA A 52 -6.19 5.67 -6.77
N ALA A 53 -5.13 4.91 -7.06
CA ALA A 53 -3.76 5.39 -7.06
C ALA A 53 -3.51 6.39 -8.19
N GLN A 54 -4.08 6.18 -9.39
CA GLN A 54 -3.96 7.08 -10.53
C GLN A 54 -4.75 8.38 -10.31
N ALA A 55 -5.96 8.29 -9.75
CA ALA A 55 -6.73 9.46 -9.31
C ALA A 55 -5.96 10.25 -8.23
N ASN A 56 -5.28 9.57 -7.31
CA ASN A 56 -4.41 10.18 -6.31
C ASN A 56 -3.02 10.59 -6.83
N ALA A 57 -2.57 10.13 -8.00
CA ALA A 57 -1.30 10.59 -8.60
C ALA A 57 -1.38 12.07 -9.03
N SER A 58 -2.60 12.58 -9.26
CA SER A 58 -2.86 14.01 -9.42
C SER A 58 -2.74 14.81 -8.10
N ARG A 59 -2.70 14.14 -6.94
CA ARG A 59 -2.38 14.74 -5.65
C ARG A 59 -0.88 15.02 -5.60
N LYS A 60 -0.50 16.16 -6.20
CA LYS A 60 0.76 16.89 -6.05
C LYS A 60 1.90 15.99 -5.54
N LEU A 61 2.62 15.35 -6.47
CA LEU A 61 3.98 14.91 -6.16
C LEU A 61 4.67 16.06 -5.42
N PRO A 62 5.30 15.81 -4.26
CA PRO A 62 6.08 16.84 -3.58
C PRO A 62 7.02 17.44 -4.61
N ARG A 63 6.84 18.73 -4.88
CA ARG A 63 7.64 19.52 -5.82
C ARG A 63 9.10 19.09 -5.66
N ASP A 64 9.71 18.61 -6.74
CA ASP A 64 11.06 18.02 -6.77
C ASP A 64 11.91 18.61 -5.67
N THR A 65 12.04 17.86 -4.57
CA THR A 65 12.97 18.22 -3.51
C THR A 65 14.32 17.92 -4.11
N THR A 66 14.91 18.92 -4.74
CA THR A 66 16.26 18.83 -5.27
C THR A 66 17.13 18.27 -4.15
N LEU A 67 17.66 17.07 -4.38
CA LEU A 67 18.53 16.42 -3.41
C LEU A 67 19.64 17.41 -3.08
N GLY A 68 19.81 17.76 -1.79
CA GLY A 68 20.76 18.79 -1.36
C GLY A 68 22.21 18.52 -1.75
N VAL A 69 22.49 17.31 -2.26
CA VAL A 69 23.76 16.89 -2.88
C VAL A 69 24.08 17.69 -4.15
N PHE A 70 23.07 18.15 -4.90
CA PHE A 70 23.27 18.92 -6.15
C PHE A 70 23.22 20.44 -5.96
N THR A 71 23.03 20.91 -4.72
CA THR A 71 23.00 22.35 -4.43
C THR A 71 24.42 22.90 -4.37
N PRO A 72 24.74 24.01 -5.06
CA PRO A 72 26.03 24.70 -4.89
C PRO A 72 26.31 25.00 -3.41
N ILE A 73 27.56 24.83 -2.98
CA ILE A 73 27.97 24.98 -1.57
C ILE A 73 27.59 26.37 -1.02
N THR A 74 27.72 27.42 -1.83
CA THR A 74 27.37 28.80 -1.48
C THR A 74 25.88 28.95 -1.18
N GLU A 75 25.02 28.36 -2.01
CA GLU A 75 23.58 28.37 -1.81
C GLU A 75 23.17 27.55 -0.59
N ALA A 76 23.78 26.38 -0.40
CA ALA A 76 23.54 25.54 0.78
C ALA A 76 23.92 26.26 2.09
N TYR A 77 25.07 26.96 2.10
CA TYR A 77 25.52 27.76 3.24
C TYR A 77 24.57 28.93 3.54
N ASN A 78 24.13 29.64 2.50
CA ASN A 78 23.18 30.74 2.64
C ASN A 78 21.84 30.25 3.20
N ASN A 79 21.32 29.14 2.67
CA ASN A 79 20.08 28.51 3.15
C ASN A 79 20.23 28.06 4.61
N TYR A 80 21.39 27.53 4.99
CA TYR A 80 21.69 27.15 6.36
C TYR A 80 21.69 28.35 7.32
N GLU A 81 22.41 29.43 6.99
CA GLU A 81 22.47 30.62 7.83
C GLU A 81 21.10 31.31 7.92
N GLN A 82 20.35 31.40 6.82
CA GLN A 82 18.97 31.88 6.84
C GLN A 82 18.10 31.01 7.76
N GLY A 83 18.14 29.69 7.61
CA GLY A 83 17.39 28.76 8.45
C GLY A 83 17.74 28.89 9.94
N LYS A 84 19.02 29.09 10.26
CA LYS A 84 19.51 29.32 11.62
C LYS A 84 18.94 30.61 12.22
N GLN A 85 18.95 31.72 11.46
CA GLN A 85 18.34 32.98 11.91
C GLN A 85 16.82 32.86 12.09
N THR A 86 16.13 32.15 11.19
CA THR A 86 14.69 31.89 11.31
C THR A 86 14.37 31.11 12.58
N ARG A 87 15.10 30.03 12.88
CA ARG A 87 14.91 29.27 14.12
C ARG A 87 15.19 30.13 15.36
N ARG A 88 16.20 31.00 15.32
CA ARG A 88 16.51 31.93 16.43
C ARG A 88 15.35 32.90 16.65
N SER A 89 14.86 33.54 15.60
CA SER A 89 13.75 34.50 15.69
C SER A 89 12.44 33.84 16.12
N GLU A 90 12.13 32.62 15.66
CA GLU A 90 10.97 31.87 16.13
C GLU A 90 11.05 31.54 17.62
N ARG A 91 12.22 31.13 18.12
CA ARG A 91 12.42 30.86 19.56
C ARG A 91 12.21 32.13 20.38
N ILE A 92 12.72 33.27 19.92
CA ILE A 92 12.53 34.57 20.57
C ILE A 92 11.04 34.93 20.59
N LYS A 93 10.34 34.86 19.44
CA LYS A 93 8.88 35.09 19.35
C LYS A 93 8.09 34.23 20.33
N ARG A 94 8.45 32.93 20.46
CA ARG A 94 7.81 32.00 21.42
C ARG A 94 8.10 32.33 22.88
N ARG A 95 9.24 32.96 23.20
CA ARG A 95 9.57 33.42 24.56
C ARG A 95 8.82 34.70 24.90
N VAL A 96 8.84 35.67 23.98
CA VAL A 96 8.14 36.95 24.13
C VAL A 96 6.65 36.72 24.32
N SER A 97 6.02 35.91 23.46
CA SER A 97 4.59 35.62 23.55
C SER A 97 4.21 34.88 24.84
N ARG A 98 5.09 34.01 25.36
CA ARG A 98 4.87 33.35 26.65
C ARG A 98 4.94 34.33 27.82
N ARG A 99 5.93 35.23 27.83
CA ARG A 99 6.07 36.26 28.88
C ARG A 99 4.94 37.26 28.88
N ASP A 100 4.51 37.67 27.69
CA ASP A 100 3.39 38.59 27.49
C ASP A 100 2.09 38.04 28.09
N ARG A 101 1.80 36.76 27.83
CA ARG A 101 0.67 36.05 28.45
C ARG A 101 0.74 35.95 29.97
N LEU A 102 1.95 35.95 30.53
CA LEU A 102 2.19 35.86 31.99
C LEU A 102 2.31 37.24 32.66
N GLY A 103 2.18 38.34 31.91
CA GLY A 103 2.35 39.70 32.43
C GLY A 103 3.78 40.00 32.92
N GLN A 104 4.78 39.24 32.46
CA GLN A 104 6.17 39.40 32.89
C GLN A 104 6.90 40.42 32.01
N PRO A 105 7.82 41.22 32.58
CA PRO A 105 8.63 42.15 31.80
C PRO A 105 9.49 41.39 30.77
N GLN A 106 9.64 41.98 29.58
CA GLN A 106 10.42 41.41 28.49
C GLN A 106 11.92 41.58 28.74
N ASN A 107 12.72 40.64 28.24
CA ASN A 107 14.17 40.70 28.39
C ASN A 107 14.78 41.56 27.28
N ILE A 108 15.69 42.48 27.63
CA ILE A 108 16.35 43.39 26.68
C ILE A 108 17.14 42.61 25.63
N GLY A 109 17.74 41.46 26.00
CA GLY A 109 18.47 40.60 25.07
C GLY A 109 17.59 39.90 24.01
N ASP A 110 16.27 39.93 24.16
CA ASP A 110 15.33 39.42 23.15
C ASP A 110 14.90 40.52 22.15
N LEU A 111 15.31 41.78 22.36
CA LEU A 111 15.02 42.95 21.51
C LEU A 111 16.17 43.33 20.55
N LEU A 112 17.34 42.67 20.69
CA LEU A 112 18.55 42.83 19.87
C LEU A 112 18.68 41.70 18.83
#